data_AF-A0A848H681-F1
#
_entry.id   AF-A0A848H681-F1
#
_cell.length_a   1.000
_cell.length_b   1.000
_cell.length_c   1.000
_cell.angle_alpha   90.00
_cell.angle_beta   90.00
_cell.angle_gamma   90.00
#
_symmetry.space_group_name_H-M   'P 1'
#
loop_
_entity.id
_entity.type
_entity.pdbx_description
1 polymer ?
#
loop_
_entity_poly.entity_id
_entity_poly.type
_entity_poly.pdbx_seq_one_letter_code
_entity_poly.pdbx_strand_id
1 'polypeptide(L)'
;MGKLSLLTIALLFAGAAQAGTYSIKQESDCPLVSAGELQSAIARVGKANGLDLPNDMALRAELRCTSEGKGTRARFVYTFRAAIEKQLADGEMQRWATVAQLTGYGTTGSAKPLLRDVSFTVRDLIRQEP
;
A
#
# COMPACT_ATOMS: atom_id res chain seq x y z
N MET A 1 12.57 -46.48 42.26
CA MET A 1 13.36 -46.31 41.02
C MET A 1 12.37 -46.42 39.86
N GLY A 2 12.12 -45.45 38.97
CA GLY A 2 12.49 -44.05 38.86
C GLY A 2 11.37 -43.36 38.06
N LYS A 3 11.09 -42.10 38.40
CA LYS A 3 10.16 -41.20 37.69
C LYS A 3 10.80 -40.80 36.36
N LEU A 4 10.05 -40.84 35.25
CA LEU A 4 10.37 -40.16 33.98
C LEU A 4 9.02 -39.85 33.31
N SER A 5 8.44 -38.70 33.65
CA SER A 5 8.61 -37.40 32.97
C SER A 5 7.76 -37.30 31.70
N LEU A 6 6.64 -36.58 31.87
CA LEU A 6 5.82 -36.01 30.80
C LEU A 6 6.69 -35.19 29.85
N LEU A 7 6.66 -35.52 28.56
CA LEU A 7 7.15 -34.65 27.49
C LEU A 7 5.94 -33.91 26.91
N THR A 8 5.62 -32.78 27.53
CA THR A 8 4.70 -31.78 26.98
C THR A 8 5.43 -31.08 25.83
N ILE A 9 5.09 -31.43 24.59
CA ILE A 9 5.54 -30.71 23.40
C ILE A 9 4.76 -29.38 23.38
N ALA A 10 5.39 -28.33 23.93
CA ALA A 10 4.94 -26.96 23.73
C ALA A 10 5.17 -26.60 22.26
N LEU A 11 4.12 -26.74 21.44
CA LEU A 11 4.08 -26.10 20.13
C LEU A 11 4.08 -24.59 20.36
N LEU A 12 5.27 -24.01 20.23
CA LEU A 12 5.45 -22.59 20.01
C LEU A 12 4.71 -22.23 18.72
N PHE A 13 3.49 -21.73 18.85
CA PHE A 13 2.88 -20.91 17.81
C PHE A 13 3.75 -19.67 17.69
N ALA A 14 4.79 -19.76 16.86
CA ALA A 14 5.38 -18.59 16.23
C ALA A 14 4.24 -17.95 15.45
N GLY A 15 3.55 -17.01 16.08
CA GLY A 15 2.64 -16.12 15.40
C GLY A 15 3.46 -15.38 14.37
N ALA A 16 3.46 -15.87 13.14
CA ALA A 16 3.67 -15.01 12.00
C ALA A 16 2.58 -13.95 12.14
N ALA A 17 2.94 -12.78 12.65
CA ALA A 17 2.16 -11.57 12.49
C ALA A 17 1.99 -11.44 10.98
N GLN A 18 0.86 -11.95 10.49
CA GLN A 18 0.47 -11.79 9.09
C GLN A 18 0.34 -10.29 8.91
N ALA A 19 1.10 -9.76 7.96
CA ALA A 19 1.10 -8.34 7.65
C ALA A 19 -0.15 -8.03 6.82
N GLY A 20 -0.69 -6.84 7.03
CA GLY A 20 -1.76 -6.24 6.24
C GLY A 20 -1.40 -6.14 4.76
N THR A 21 -2.39 -5.80 3.94
CA THR A 21 -2.27 -5.93 2.48
C THR A 21 -1.98 -4.61 1.78
N TYR A 22 -1.17 -4.67 0.71
CA TYR A 22 -0.95 -3.55 -0.22
C TYR A 22 -1.68 -3.85 -1.54
N SER A 23 -2.76 -3.12 -1.83
CA SER A 23 -3.60 -3.34 -3.01
C SER A 23 -3.57 -2.15 -3.95
N ILE A 24 -3.15 -2.37 -5.21
CA ILE A 24 -2.99 -1.30 -6.20
C ILE A 24 -3.92 -1.53 -7.38
N LYS A 25 -4.73 -0.52 -7.71
CA LYS A 25 -5.57 -0.48 -8.92
C LYS A 25 -5.01 0.54 -9.91
N GLN A 26 -4.95 0.20 -11.19
CA GLN A 26 -4.75 1.17 -12.26
C GLN A 26 -6.01 1.23 -13.10
N GLU A 27 -6.60 2.41 -13.26
CA GLU A 27 -7.88 2.55 -13.99
C GLU A 27 -7.72 3.03 -15.43
N SER A 28 -6.58 3.60 -15.75
CA SER A 28 -6.16 3.93 -17.09
C SER A 28 -4.77 3.37 -17.22
N ASP A 29 -4.53 2.51 -18.21
CA ASP A 29 -3.21 1.96 -18.53
C ASP A 29 -2.19 3.11 -18.51
N CYS A 30 -1.45 3.25 -17.41
CA CYS A 30 -0.45 4.29 -17.29
C CYS A 30 0.81 3.69 -17.91
N PRO A 31 1.14 3.98 -19.18
CA PRO A 31 2.19 3.23 -19.87
C PRO A 31 3.59 3.53 -19.30
N LEU A 32 3.68 4.48 -18.37
CA LEU A 32 4.91 4.83 -17.67
C LEU A 32 5.27 3.83 -16.57
N VAL A 33 4.30 3.16 -15.95
CA VAL A 33 4.54 2.28 -14.79
C VAL A 33 3.58 1.11 -14.76
N SER A 34 4.12 -0.10 -14.59
CA SER A 34 3.29 -1.28 -14.34
C SER A 34 2.69 -1.27 -12.93
N ALA A 35 1.61 -2.04 -12.73
CA ALA A 35 1.00 -2.20 -11.41
C ALA A 35 1.98 -2.81 -10.38
N GLY A 36 2.84 -3.73 -10.84
CA GLY A 36 3.88 -4.34 -9.99
C GLY A 36 5.00 -3.37 -9.58
N GLU A 37 5.46 -2.49 -10.47
CA GLU A 37 6.42 -1.43 -10.12
C GLU A 37 5.82 -0.44 -9.12
N LEU A 38 4.56 -0.07 -9.32
CA LEU A 38 3.84 0.82 -8.43
C LEU A 38 3.66 0.19 -7.04
N GLN A 39 3.22 -1.07 -6.97
CA GLN A 39 3.11 -1.82 -5.71
C GLN A 39 4.46 -1.94 -5.00
N SER A 40 5.52 -2.26 -5.73
CA SER A 40 6.87 -2.38 -5.17
C SER A 40 7.38 -1.06 -4.61
N ALA A 41 7.11 0.06 -5.28
CA ALA A 41 7.47 1.40 -4.81
C ALA A 41 6.72 1.74 -3.52
N ILE A 42 5.41 1.49 -3.48
CA ILE A 42 4.55 1.76 -2.32
C ILE A 42 4.97 0.90 -1.12
N ALA A 43 5.16 -0.40 -1.31
CA ALA A 43 5.61 -1.31 -0.25
C ALA A 43 7.01 -0.93 0.28
N ARG A 44 7.94 -0.54 -0.62
CA ARG A 44 9.27 -0.06 -0.22
C ARG A 44 9.18 1.21 0.63
N VAL A 45 8.36 2.17 0.23
CA VAL A 45 8.18 3.43 0.96
C VAL A 45 7.49 3.19 2.31
N GLY A 46 6.47 2.32 2.33
CA GLY A 46 5.83 1.86 3.57
C GLY A 46 6.86 1.32 4.56
N LYS A 47 7.60 0.29 4.15
CA LYS A 47 8.65 -0.31 4.98
C LYS A 47 9.73 0.69 5.41
N ALA A 48 10.18 1.57 4.51
CA ALA A 48 11.22 2.55 4.82
C ALA A 48 10.78 3.63 5.82
N ASN A 49 9.47 3.86 5.96
CA ASN A 49 8.91 4.83 6.89
C ASN A 49 8.23 4.16 8.10
N GLY A 50 8.49 2.87 8.33
CA GLY A 50 7.99 2.15 9.49
C GLY A 50 6.50 1.84 9.46
N LEU A 51 5.85 1.91 8.28
CA LEU A 51 4.48 1.45 8.13
C LEU A 51 4.45 -0.07 8.20
N ASP A 52 4.02 -0.59 9.35
CA ASP A 52 3.69 -1.99 9.57
C ASP A 52 2.17 -2.11 9.66
N LEU A 53 1.55 -2.63 8.60
CA LEU A 53 0.09 -2.77 8.56
C LEU A 53 -0.29 -4.02 9.34
N PRO A 54 -1.10 -3.94 10.42
CA PRO A 54 -1.69 -5.13 11.02
C PRO A 54 -2.73 -5.78 10.09
N ASN A 55 -3.19 -6.98 10.44
CA ASN A 55 -4.16 -7.76 9.64
C ASN A 55 -5.49 -7.06 9.40
N ASP A 56 -5.87 -6.16 10.30
CA ASP A 56 -7.06 -5.33 10.20
C ASP A 56 -6.79 -4.02 9.43
N MET A 57 -5.62 -3.85 8.81
CA MET A 57 -5.30 -2.67 8.00
C MET A 57 -4.87 -3.03 6.58
N ALA A 58 -5.13 -2.12 5.66
CA ALA A 58 -4.74 -2.23 4.26
C ALA A 58 -4.33 -0.87 3.71
N LEU A 59 -3.29 -0.84 2.89
CA LEU A 59 -2.98 0.32 2.06
C LEU A 59 -3.52 0.07 0.66
N ARG A 60 -4.52 0.87 0.26
CA ARG A 60 -5.06 0.88 -1.10
C ARG A 60 -4.50 2.06 -1.86
N ALA A 61 -4.08 1.83 -3.09
CA ALA A 61 -3.74 2.93 -3.97
C ALA A 61 -4.34 2.76 -5.37
N GLU A 62 -4.64 3.90 -5.98
CA GLU A 62 -5.17 4.00 -7.32
C GLU A 62 -4.31 4.99 -8.13
N LEU A 63 -3.91 4.57 -9.32
CA LEU A 63 -3.27 5.47 -10.29
C LEU A 63 -4.16 5.62 -11.51
N ARG A 64 -4.47 6.88 -11.83
CA ARG A 64 -5.07 7.30 -13.10
C ARG A 64 -4.06 8.15 -13.86
N CYS A 65 -4.01 8.00 -15.16
CA CYS A 65 -3.11 8.63 -16.11
C CYS A 65 -3.86 8.87 -17.43
N THR A 66 -3.81 10.09 -17.93
CA THR A 66 -4.32 10.46 -19.24
C THR A 66 -3.17 10.98 -20.09
N SER A 67 -3.02 10.45 -21.30
CA SER A 67 -2.03 10.95 -22.25
C SER A 67 -2.49 12.29 -22.83
N GLU A 68 -1.62 13.30 -22.73
CA GLU A 68 -1.73 14.58 -23.41
C GLU A 68 -0.64 14.71 -24.47
N GLY A 69 -1.02 15.12 -25.68
CA GLY A 69 -0.12 15.18 -26.83
C GLY A 69 0.05 13.85 -27.55
N LYS A 70 0.92 13.84 -28.57
CA LYS A 70 1.14 12.67 -29.46
C LYS A 70 2.64 12.40 -29.64
N GLY A 71 2.96 11.14 -29.89
CA GLY A 71 4.33 10.70 -30.20
C GLY A 71 5.32 10.99 -29.07
N THR A 72 6.52 11.45 -29.42
CA THR A 72 7.62 11.72 -28.47
C THR A 72 7.37 12.92 -27.54
N ARG A 73 6.29 13.69 -27.77
CA ARG A 73 5.88 14.81 -26.91
C ARG A 73 4.74 14.44 -25.96
N ALA A 74 4.28 13.19 -25.98
CA ALA A 74 3.25 12.74 -25.06
C ALA A 74 3.70 12.95 -23.60
N ARG A 75 2.84 13.61 -22.83
CA ARG A 75 2.95 13.75 -21.37
C ARG A 75 1.75 13.03 -20.77
N PHE A 76 1.90 12.55 -19.56
CA PHE A 76 0.84 11.88 -18.83
C PHE A 76 0.44 12.76 -17.66
N VAL A 77 -0.80 13.23 -17.67
CA VAL A 77 -1.44 13.85 -16.51
C VAL A 77 -1.90 12.71 -15.63
N TYR A 78 -1.47 12.69 -14.37
CA TYR A 78 -1.82 11.61 -13.46
C TYR A 78 -2.45 12.11 -12.17
N THR A 79 -3.28 11.24 -11.61
CA THR A 79 -3.84 11.33 -10.27
C THR A 79 -3.49 10.05 -9.53
N PHE A 80 -2.77 10.17 -8.43
CA PHE A 80 -2.44 9.07 -7.55
C PHE A 80 -3.17 9.24 -6.22
N ARG A 81 -4.08 8.33 -5.91
CA ARG A 81 -4.78 8.29 -4.62
C ARG A 81 -4.21 7.16 -3.79
N ALA A 82 -3.88 7.41 -2.54
CA ALA A 82 -3.49 6.40 -1.57
C ALA A 82 -4.34 6.56 -0.30
N ALA A 83 -4.79 5.45 0.26
CA ALA A 83 -5.60 5.40 1.46
C ALA A 83 -5.12 4.26 2.35
N ILE A 84 -5.06 4.51 3.66
CA ILE A 84 -4.95 3.48 4.68
C ILE A 84 -6.36 3.23 5.18
N GLU A 85 -6.79 1.98 5.09
CA GLU A 85 -8.08 1.51 5.57
C GLU A 85 -7.88 0.62 6.78
N LYS A 86 -8.81 0.70 7.74
CA LYS A 86 -8.89 -0.17 8.90
C LYS A 86 -10.21 -0.91 8.93
N GLN A 87 -10.18 -2.18 9.30
CA GLN A 87 -11.36 -2.97 9.56
C GLN A 87 -11.95 -2.54 10.92
N LEU A 88 -13.17 -2.01 10.89
CA LEU A 88 -13.90 -1.58 12.07
C LEU A 88 -15.11 -2.49 12.26
N ALA A 89 -15.37 -2.84 13.51
CA ALA A 89 -16.63 -3.45 13.90
C ALA A 89 -17.74 -2.39 13.85
N ASP A 90 -18.81 -2.68 13.10
CA ASP A 90 -20.02 -1.90 13.00
C ASP A 90 -21.20 -2.78 13.42
N GLY A 91 -21.45 -2.84 14.73
CA GLY A 91 -22.36 -3.81 15.33
C GLY A 91 -21.86 -5.25 15.14
N GLU A 92 -22.63 -6.06 14.41
CA GLU A 92 -22.30 -7.46 14.11
C GLU A 92 -21.48 -7.64 12.81
N MET A 93 -21.24 -6.57 12.04
CA MET A 93 -20.53 -6.64 10.76
C MET A 93 -19.15 -5.99 10.82
N GLN A 94 -18.22 -6.53 10.04
CA GLN A 94 -16.92 -5.91 9.82
C GLN A 94 -16.95 -5.07 8.55
N ARG A 95 -16.50 -3.82 8.63
CA ARG A 95 -16.37 -2.93 7.46
C ARG A 95 -14.99 -2.31 7.37
N TRP A 96 -14.52 -2.11 6.14
CA TRP A 96 -13.32 -1.32 5.90
C TRP A 96 -13.66 0.16 5.91
N ALA A 97 -12.93 0.94 6.70
CA ALA A 97 -13.08 2.38 6.79
C ALA A 97 -11.74 3.07 6.54
N THR A 98 -11.73 4.12 5.73
CA THR A 98 -10.55 4.94 5.50
C THR A 98 -10.18 5.70 6.76
N VAL A 99 -8.95 5.50 7.26
CA VAL A 99 -8.40 6.21 8.42
C VAL A 99 -7.46 7.33 8.02
N ALA A 100 -6.81 7.22 6.85
CA ALA A 100 -6.01 8.27 6.26
C ALA A 100 -6.11 8.19 4.74
N GLN A 101 -6.11 9.34 4.06
CA GLN A 101 -6.10 9.39 2.60
C GLN A 101 -5.36 10.61 2.08
N LEU A 102 -4.56 10.41 1.04
CA LEU A 102 -3.96 11.50 0.28
C LEU A 102 -4.15 11.29 -1.22
N THR A 103 -4.20 12.39 -1.94
CA THR A 103 -4.22 12.40 -3.40
C THR A 103 -3.13 13.33 -3.92
N GLY A 104 -2.23 12.77 -4.71
CA GLY A 104 -1.23 13.51 -5.47
C GLY A 104 -1.67 13.68 -6.92
N TYR A 105 -1.26 14.80 -7.52
CA TYR A 105 -1.49 15.11 -8.93
C TYR A 105 -0.19 15.54 -9.57
N GLY A 106 -0.05 15.29 -10.86
CA GLY A 106 1.10 15.80 -11.58
C GLY A 106 1.06 15.52 -13.07
N THR A 107 2.12 15.95 -13.74
CA THR A 107 2.34 15.66 -15.16
C THR A 107 3.78 15.18 -15.36
N THR A 108 3.96 14.15 -16.17
CA THR A 108 5.31 13.61 -16.44
C THR A 108 5.41 13.02 -17.84
N GLY A 109 6.63 12.91 -18.37
CA GLY A 109 6.91 12.14 -19.58
C GLY A 109 7.62 10.81 -19.29
N SER A 110 7.84 10.47 -18.02
CA SER A 110 8.62 9.30 -17.62
C SER A 110 8.21 8.74 -16.26
N ALA A 111 8.56 7.47 -16.01
CA ALA A 111 8.25 6.75 -14.78
C ALA A 111 8.87 7.37 -13.52
N LYS A 112 10.10 7.89 -13.62
CA LYS A 112 10.92 8.28 -12.47
C LYS A 112 10.30 9.44 -11.65
N PRO A 113 9.84 10.56 -12.26
CA PRO A 113 9.13 11.60 -11.52
C PRO A 113 7.82 11.11 -10.90
N LEU A 114 7.07 10.27 -11.63
CA LEU A 114 5.80 9.72 -11.12
C LEU A 114 6.01 8.84 -9.89
N LEU A 115 6.97 7.90 -9.94
CA LEU A 115 7.28 7.04 -8.78
C LEU A 115 7.84 7.83 -7.59
N ARG A 116 8.58 8.92 -7.85
CA ARG A 116 9.05 9.82 -6.79
C ARG A 116 7.86 10.50 -6.10
N ASP A 117 6.92 11.02 -6.87
CA ASP A 117 5.76 11.73 -6.33
C ASP A 117 4.82 10.76 -5.60
N VAL A 118 4.61 9.55 -6.14
CA VAL A 118 3.96 8.43 -5.42
C VAL A 118 4.63 8.18 -4.07
N SER A 119 5.96 8.13 -4.05
CA SER A 119 6.71 7.90 -2.81
C SER A 119 6.51 9.01 -1.79
N PHE A 120 6.46 10.27 -2.24
CA PHE A 120 6.15 11.39 -1.35
C PHE A 120 4.72 11.33 -0.84
N THR A 121 3.73 11.08 -1.70
CA THR A 121 2.33 10.94 -1.28
C THR A 121 2.16 9.81 -0.26
N VAL A 122 2.76 8.65 -0.47
CA VAL A 122 2.68 7.53 0.50
C VAL A 122 3.38 7.87 1.80
N ARG A 123 4.59 8.44 1.76
CA ARG A 123 5.30 8.85 2.98
C ARG A 123 4.48 9.85 3.78
N ASP A 124 3.92 10.85 3.12
CA ASP A 124 3.18 11.91 3.79
C ASP A 124 1.84 11.37 4.31
N LEU A 125 1.26 10.35 3.65
CA LEU A 125 0.07 9.64 4.14
C LEU A 125 0.37 8.89 5.44
N ILE A 126 1.49 8.16 5.49
CA ILE A 126 1.93 7.42 6.69
C ILE A 126 2.12 8.38 7.88
N ARG A 127 2.65 9.57 7.63
CA ARG A 127 2.84 10.59 8.69
C ARG A 127 1.53 11.15 9.24
N GLN A 128 0.41 10.95 8.54
CA GLN A 128 -0.92 11.37 8.97
C GLN A 128 -1.68 10.26 9.70
N GLU A 129 -1.17 9.03 9.70
CA GLU A 129 -1.74 7.95 10.48
C GLU A 129 -1.60 8.30 11.98
N PRO A 130 -2.70 8.36 12.75
CA PRO A 130 -2.71 8.79 14.15
C PRO A 130 -2.14 7.75 15.12
#